data_AF-A0A2V9QKE9-F1
#
_entry.id   AF-A0A2V9QKE9-F1
#
_cell.length_a   1.000
_cell.length_b   1.000
_cell.length_c   1.000
_cell.angle_alpha   90.00
_cell.angle_beta   90.00
_cell.angle_gamma   90.00
#
_symmetry.space_group_name_H-M   'P 1'
#
loop_
_entity.id
_entity.type
_entity.pdbx_description
1 polymer ?
#
loop_
_entity_poly.entity_id
_entity_poly.type
_entity_poly.pdbx_seq_one_letter_code
_entity_poly.pdbx_strand_id
1 'polypeptide(L)' 'MPLPLEGVRILAISQFGAGPYSTMVLAELGAEVIKIEDPSV' A
#
# COMPACT_ATOMS: atom_id res chain seq x y z
N MET A 1 3.65 9.77 -19.06
CA MET A 1 2.23 9.52 -18.73
C MET A 1 2.18 9.20 -17.24
N PRO A 2 1.19 9.70 -16.49
CA PRO A 2 1.07 9.40 -15.08
C PRO A 2 0.84 7.91 -14.86
N LEU A 3 1.27 7.39 -13.71
CA LEU A 3 0.98 5.99 -13.35
C LEU A 3 -0.52 5.82 -13.09
N PRO A 4 -1.09 4.61 -13.32
CA PRO A 4 -2.54 4.41 -13.24
C PRO A 4 -3.20 4.77 -11.90
N LEU A 5 -2.44 4.75 -10.79
CA LEU A 5 -2.92 5.10 -9.44
C LEU A 5 -2.28 6.38 -8.90
N GLU A 6 -1.66 7.20 -9.74
CA GLU A 6 -1.09 8.48 -9.32
C GLU A 6 -2.17 9.37 -8.68
N GLY A 7 -1.89 9.89 -7.47
CA GLY A 7 -2.82 10.69 -6.68
C GLY A 7 -3.77 9.90 -5.77
N VAL A 8 -3.75 8.56 -5.81
CA VAL A 8 -4.51 7.71 -4.89
C VAL A 8 -3.70 7.49 -3.61
N ARG A 9 -4.34 7.69 -2.45
CA ARG A 9 -3.75 7.41 -1.12
C ARG A 9 -4.47 6.24 -0.46
N ILE A 10 -3.71 5.27 0.06
CA ILE A 10 -4.22 4.03 0.66
C ILE A 10 -3.68 3.90 2.08
N LEU A 11 -4.57 3.71 3.06
CA LEU A 11 -4.20 3.26 4.40
C LEU A 11 -4.24 1.74 4.44
N ALA A 12 -3.09 1.10 4.65
CA ALA A 12 -2.94 -0.36 4.65
C ALA A 12 -2.81 -0.89 6.08
N ILE A 13 -3.84 -1.59 6.55
CA ILE A 13 -3.84 -2.32 7.83
C ILE A 13 -3.80 -3.81 7.49
N SER A 14 -2.60 -4.34 7.28
CA SER A 14 -2.43 -5.75 6.96
C SER A 14 -1.05 -6.24 7.36
N GLN A 15 -0.98 -7.51 7.75
CA GLN A 15 0.24 -8.20 8.12
C GLN A 15 0.39 -9.48 7.32
N PHE A 16 1.63 -9.77 6.91
CA PHE A 16 2.07 -10.98 6.22
C PHE A 16 1.30 -11.38 4.95
N GLY A 17 2.00 -12.10 4.05
CA GLY A 17 1.37 -12.73 2.88
C GLY A 17 0.63 -11.76 1.96
N ALA A 18 -0.65 -12.04 1.71
CA ALA A 18 -1.42 -11.43 0.63
C ALA A 18 -1.68 -9.92 0.82
N GLY A 19 -1.87 -9.45 2.05
CA GLY A 19 -2.16 -8.04 2.32
C GLY A 19 -1.02 -7.11 1.90
N PRO A 20 0.18 -7.23 2.50
CA PRO A 20 1.35 -6.45 2.11
C PRO A 20 1.70 -6.60 0.62
N TYR A 21 1.61 -7.82 0.07
CA TYR A 21 1.88 -8.05 -1.35
C TYR A 21 0.90 -7.29 -2.25
N SER A 22 -0.39 -7.29 -1.94
CA SER A 22 -1.38 -6.54 -2.71
C SER A 22 -1.05 -5.04 -2.72
N THR A 23 -0.69 -4.47 -1.57
CA THR A 23 -0.39 -3.05 -1.46
C THR A 23 0.96 -2.67 -2.07
N MET A 24 1.93 -3.59 -2.12
CA MET A 24 3.16 -3.40 -2.88
C MET A 24 2.87 -3.21 -4.38
N VAL A 25 2.04 -4.07 -4.97
CA VAL A 25 1.66 -3.95 -6.38
C VAL A 25 0.90 -2.65 -6.64
N LEU A 26 0.03 -2.22 -5.71
CA LEU A 26 -0.66 -0.93 -5.85
C LEU A 26 0.31 0.27 -5.78
N ALA A 27 1.36 0.19 -4.96
CA ALA A 27 2.40 1.21 -4.91
C ALA A 27 3.21 1.26 -6.23
N GLU A 28 3.52 0.11 -6.84
CA GLU A 28 4.18 0.04 -8.15
C GLU A 28 3.33 0.68 -9.26
N LEU A 29 2.00 0.65 -9.12
CA LEU A 29 1.06 1.33 -10.01
C LEU A 29 0.86 2.81 -9.67
N GLY A 30 1.60 3.38 -8.71
CA GLY A 30 1.66 4.81 -8.43
C GLY A 30 0.87 5.30 -7.21
N ALA A 31 0.30 4.40 -6.41
CA ALA A 31 -0.42 4.79 -5.20
C ALA A 31 0.53 5.18 -4.05
N GLU A 32 0.15 6.18 -3.25
CA GLU A 32 0.78 6.46 -1.96
C GLU A 32 0.20 5.50 -0.92
N VAL A 33 0.98 4.49 -0.52
CA VAL A 33 0.56 3.50 0.49
C VAL A 33 1.17 3.87 1.84
N ILE A 34 0.30 4.13 2.82
CA ILE A 34 0.67 4.35 4.21
C ILE A 34 0.32 3.08 4.98
N LYS A 35 1.34 2.34 5.39
CA LYS A 35 1.15 1.14 6.21
C LYS A 35 0.99 1.51 7.67
N ILE A 36 -0.07 1.02 8.30
CA ILE A 36 -0.30 1.14 9.73
C ILE A 36 0.10 -0.19 10.38
N GLU A 37 1.02 -0.11 11.33
CA GLU A 37 1.49 -1.23 12.13
C GLU A 37 1.07 -1.04 13.59
N ASP A 38 0.91 -2.15 14.31
CA ASP A 38 0.75 -2.10 15.76
C ASP A 38 2.10 -1.69 16.39
N PRO A 39 2.17 -0.62 17.21
CA PRO A 39 3.41 -0.19 17.85
C PRO A 39 3.95 -1.19 18.89
N SER A 40 3.15 -2.19 19.26
CA SER A 40 3.46 -3.19 20.30
C SER A 40 3.97 -4.51 19.73
N VAL A 41 4.01 -4.65 18.40
CA VAL A 41 4.40 -5.87 17.67
C VAL A 41 5.68 -5.64 16.87
#